data_AF-A0A7K4IDE0-F1
#
_entry.id   AF-A0A7K4IDE0-F1
#
_cell.length_a   1.000
_cell.length_b   1.000
_cell.length_c   1.000
_cell.angle_alpha   90.00
_cell.angle_beta   90.00
_cell.angle_gamma   90.00
#
_symmetry.space_group_name_H-M   'P 1'
#
loop_
_entity.id
_entity.type
_entity.pdbx_description
1 polymer ?
#
loop_
_entity_poly.entity_id
_entity_poly.type
_entity_poly.pdbx_seq_one_letter_code
_entity_poly.pdbx_strand_id
1 'polypeptide(L)'
;METSDSATPSSDDIVRTPDCVDSESGTDSKGEDIVLALESTGHKAVALPNGLVIGVSLKGIKNTRTVLADVVYVLDTRNRAMDRANLAIQSAVLSTVNRELDSVLRDVCNRELRYRKMRTVRGSITIPVLPFDSGRGFSAVRETRTTYAVYSGVRPSRDLTWFTPAGHIVDASEFAFIRRSDMRAHISDAESTISAEKWEYLRKSTRGWYGLLALLFSVAAGVGVLNALMTNASTLLLPAVTLILSGLASALYLRTGLSSARRFADALRVEDERVCRLAEGQLVQRALAENERLFRLVTELNFVVSSLAAEAASAFSEGDTLTAIARAAAVIDECVRLSPQRDTSIDMDAGLSAFLGLFHALGALAEEDEKRLALAYVALSRGDDKKVSPEHLLEYLTVLNHALYRSGLLSPTAKDSIDELLNRKAAKSALESLERELGQPDIVPMSEGSGPHRDTEVSTEELSLAEEIAGKSPQYTVKDTGTTPPPAAVVPAEVAHQADTVKSSQAVESTVPIVDEVDGARPETRVRNGVLTSDQVRARSMASKGPRRQQSSSRSPRRTEAEPVGT
;
A
#
# COMPACT_ATOMS: atom_id res chain seq x y z
N MET A 1 -20.45 20.36 51.31
CA MET A 1 -20.72 21.79 51.13
C MET A 1 -21.69 21.89 49.99
N GLU A 2 -22.96 21.98 50.34
CA GLU A 2 -24.09 22.13 49.42
C GLU A 2 -24.15 23.57 48.94
N THR A 3 -24.29 23.77 47.64
CA THR A 3 -25.16 24.82 47.08
C THR A 3 -25.73 24.30 45.78
N SER A 4 -27.04 24.07 45.86
CA SER A 4 -27.98 23.84 44.79
C SER A 4 -27.98 24.99 43.78
N ASP A 5 -28.01 24.68 42.50
CA ASP A 5 -28.73 25.51 41.53
C ASP A 5 -29.25 24.64 40.38
N SER A 6 -30.53 24.85 40.13
CA SER A 6 -31.43 24.11 39.26
C SER A 6 -31.47 24.73 37.86
N ALA A 7 -31.19 23.93 36.83
CA ALA A 7 -31.64 24.18 35.46
C ALA A 7 -31.72 22.85 34.70
N THR A 8 -32.94 22.40 34.42
CA THR A 8 -33.29 21.21 33.63
C THR A 8 -33.28 21.50 32.12
N PRO A 9 -33.31 20.45 31.25
CA PRO A 9 -32.40 20.31 30.12
C PRO A 9 -33.09 20.48 28.76
N SER A 10 -32.31 20.68 27.69
CA SER A 10 -32.76 20.46 26.31
C SER A 10 -31.77 19.57 25.56
N SER A 11 -32.09 18.28 25.55
CA SER A 11 -32.05 17.33 24.42
C SER A 11 -31.81 17.94 23.03
N ASP A 12 -31.19 17.31 22.05
CA ASP A 12 -30.29 16.14 21.92
C ASP A 12 -29.95 16.13 20.41
N ASP A 13 -28.74 15.69 20.10
CA ASP A 13 -28.37 14.82 18.99
C ASP A 13 -29.07 14.83 17.61
N ILE A 14 -28.19 15.06 16.62
CA ILE A 14 -27.91 14.24 15.42
C ILE A 14 -28.90 14.30 14.24
N VAL A 15 -28.31 14.43 13.04
CA VAL A 15 -28.57 13.72 11.76
C VAL A 15 -28.28 14.69 10.60
N ARG A 16 -27.11 14.52 9.97
CA ARG A 16 -26.84 14.97 8.60
C ARG A 16 -26.58 13.72 7.77
N THR A 17 -27.57 13.34 6.97
CA THR A 17 -27.35 12.66 5.69
C THR A 17 -26.91 13.70 4.67
N PRO A 18 -26.03 13.37 3.72
CA PRO A 18 -26.02 14.01 2.43
C PRO A 18 -26.68 13.10 1.40
N ASP A 19 -27.57 13.72 0.63
CA ASP A 19 -28.32 13.13 -0.46
C ASP A 19 -27.43 12.56 -1.55
N CYS A 20 -27.93 11.43 -2.06
CA CYS A 20 -27.52 10.72 -3.25
C CYS A 20 -27.63 11.65 -4.47
N VAL A 21 -26.52 11.78 -5.20
CA VAL A 21 -26.55 12.19 -6.61
C VAL A 21 -26.72 10.91 -7.40
N ASP A 22 -27.92 10.69 -7.93
CA ASP A 22 -28.21 9.61 -8.87
C ASP A 22 -27.33 9.77 -10.12
N SER A 23 -26.33 8.90 -10.22
CA SER A 23 -25.59 8.65 -11.44
C SER A 23 -25.93 7.23 -11.88
N GLU A 24 -26.84 7.11 -12.86
CA GLU A 24 -27.13 5.84 -13.51
C GLU A 24 -25.85 5.29 -14.18
N SER A 25 -25.22 4.30 -13.53
CA SER A 25 -24.33 3.35 -14.20
C SER A 25 -24.43 2.00 -13.48
N GLY A 26 -24.83 0.95 -14.21
CA GLY A 26 -25.16 -0.38 -13.67
C GLY A 26 -23.98 -1.21 -13.14
N THR A 27 -23.06 -0.61 -12.39
CA THR A 27 -21.87 -1.25 -11.80
C THR A 27 -21.79 -1.20 -10.26
N ASP A 28 -22.69 -0.50 -9.59
CA ASP A 28 -22.54 -0.18 -8.15
C ASP A 28 -23.02 -1.25 -7.15
N SER A 29 -23.87 -2.20 -7.58
CA SER A 29 -24.43 -3.21 -6.66
C SER A 29 -23.41 -4.18 -6.04
N LYS A 30 -22.20 -4.29 -6.61
CA LYS A 30 -21.18 -5.23 -6.12
C LYS A 30 -20.30 -4.64 -5.02
N GLY A 31 -20.07 -3.32 -4.96
CA GLY A 31 -19.32 -2.75 -3.83
C GLY A 31 -20.16 -2.71 -2.55
N GLU A 32 -21.47 -2.56 -2.73
CA GLU A 32 -22.45 -2.44 -1.64
C GLU A 32 -22.53 -3.70 -0.78
N ASP A 33 -22.34 -4.89 -1.33
CA ASP A 33 -22.42 -6.13 -0.54
C ASP A 33 -21.28 -6.24 0.50
N ILE A 34 -20.06 -5.80 0.16
CA ILE A 34 -18.91 -5.74 1.06
C ILE A 34 -19.12 -4.65 2.11
N VAL A 35 -19.64 -3.49 1.71
CA VAL A 35 -19.99 -2.40 2.65
C VAL A 35 -21.01 -2.89 3.67
N LEU A 36 -22.11 -3.50 3.20
CA LEU A 36 -23.15 -4.08 4.07
C LEU A 36 -22.59 -5.20 4.95
N ALA A 37 -21.70 -6.04 4.43
CA ALA A 37 -21.03 -7.08 5.21
C ALA A 37 -20.20 -6.46 6.35
N LEU A 38 -19.41 -5.42 6.07
CA LEU A 38 -18.62 -4.69 7.08
C LEU A 38 -19.53 -3.99 8.11
N GLU A 39 -20.60 -3.35 7.67
CA GLU A 39 -21.60 -2.73 8.55
C GLU A 39 -22.28 -3.74 9.46
N SER A 40 -22.60 -4.93 8.95
CA SER A 40 -23.15 -6.04 9.74
C SER A 40 -22.20 -6.58 10.82
N THR A 41 -20.92 -6.18 10.78
CA THR A 41 -19.91 -6.49 11.81
C THR A 41 -19.61 -5.29 12.73
N GLY A 42 -20.31 -4.17 12.55
CA GLY A 42 -20.19 -2.96 13.36
C GLY A 42 -19.13 -1.98 12.87
N HIS A 43 -18.68 -2.10 11.62
CA HIS A 43 -17.78 -1.12 11.01
C HIS A 43 -18.58 -0.03 10.29
N LYS A 44 -18.10 1.20 10.30
CA LYS A 44 -18.49 2.18 9.27
C LYS A 44 -17.66 1.88 8.04
N ALA A 45 -18.27 1.80 6.88
CA ALA A 45 -17.57 1.44 5.65
C ALA A 45 -17.79 2.44 4.53
N VAL A 46 -16.77 2.64 3.70
CA VAL A 46 -16.81 3.51 2.52
C VAL A 46 -16.11 2.78 1.38
N ALA A 47 -16.77 2.71 0.22
CA ALA A 47 -16.16 2.24 -1.02
C ALA A 47 -15.35 3.37 -1.67
N LEU A 48 -14.16 3.05 -2.14
CA LEU A 48 -13.26 3.97 -2.82
C LEU A 48 -13.24 3.71 -4.33
N PRO A 49 -12.95 4.74 -5.15
CA PRO A 49 -12.97 4.64 -6.61
C PRO A 49 -11.91 3.67 -7.18
N ASN A 50 -10.91 3.29 -6.40
CA ASN A 50 -9.88 2.33 -6.80
C ASN A 50 -10.29 0.85 -6.55
N GLY A 51 -11.54 0.58 -6.18
CA GLY A 51 -12.04 -0.78 -5.93
C GLY A 51 -11.69 -1.33 -4.54
N LEU A 52 -11.18 -0.49 -3.64
CA LEU A 52 -11.01 -0.81 -2.23
C LEU A 52 -12.25 -0.39 -1.43
N VAL A 53 -12.65 -1.20 -0.47
CA VAL A 53 -13.60 -0.81 0.57
C VAL A 53 -12.86 -0.69 1.88
N ILE A 54 -13.00 0.44 2.57
CA ILE A 54 -12.40 0.65 3.89
C ILE A 54 -13.49 0.54 4.94
N GLY A 55 -13.29 -0.32 5.94
CA GLY A 55 -14.12 -0.41 7.13
C GLY A 55 -13.37 0.07 8.36
N VAL A 56 -14.00 0.85 9.23
CA VAL A 56 -13.43 1.28 10.51
C VAL A 56 -14.40 0.97 11.64
N SER A 57 -13.93 0.26 12.66
CA SER A 57 -14.64 0.01 13.91
C SER A 57 -13.85 0.56 15.09
N LEU A 58 -14.48 1.36 15.94
CA LEU A 58 -13.87 1.89 17.17
C LEU A 58 -14.40 1.10 18.37
N LYS A 59 -13.50 0.39 19.08
CA LYS A 59 -13.86 -0.42 20.25
C LYS A 59 -13.09 -0.01 21.48
N GLY A 60 -13.81 0.34 22.54
CA GLY A 60 -13.22 0.62 23.85
C GLY A 60 -12.73 -0.67 24.50
N ILE A 61 -11.48 -0.70 24.95
CA ILE A 61 -10.93 -1.85 25.68
C ILE A 61 -11.27 -1.71 27.15
N LYS A 62 -11.95 -2.73 27.70
CA LYS A 62 -12.42 -2.74 29.09
C LYS A 62 -11.27 -2.50 30.05
N ASN A 63 -11.54 -1.75 31.12
CA ASN A 63 -10.58 -1.44 32.19
C ASN A 63 -9.32 -0.68 31.73
N THR A 64 -9.31 -0.15 30.50
CA THR A 64 -8.21 0.69 30.00
C THR A 64 -8.74 2.05 29.54
N ARG A 65 -7.83 3.00 29.34
CA ARG A 65 -8.12 4.30 28.72
C ARG A 65 -7.79 4.28 27.23
N THR A 66 -8.03 3.14 26.58
CA THR A 66 -7.60 2.87 25.20
C THR A 66 -8.79 2.45 24.35
N VAL A 67 -8.83 2.97 23.13
CA VAL A 67 -9.75 2.57 22.07
C VAL A 67 -8.92 1.90 20.98
N LEU A 68 -9.36 0.73 20.57
CA LEU A 68 -8.87 0.03 19.39
C LEU A 68 -9.60 0.59 18.17
N ALA A 69 -8.85 1.16 17.24
CA ALA A 69 -9.30 1.50 15.90
C ALA A 69 -8.96 0.33 14.98
N ASP A 70 -9.98 -0.48 14.71
CA ASP A 70 -9.88 -1.65 13.85
C ASP A 70 -10.19 -1.23 12.41
N VAL A 71 -9.15 -1.14 11.59
CA VAL A 71 -9.20 -0.68 10.20
C VAL A 71 -9.06 -1.89 9.27
N VAL A 72 -10.05 -2.07 8.42
CA VAL A 72 -10.15 -3.19 7.48
C VAL A 72 -10.11 -2.64 6.06
N TYR A 73 -9.21 -3.17 5.24
CA TYR A 73 -9.15 -2.88 3.81
C TYR A 73 -9.61 -4.12 3.05
N VAL A 74 -10.64 -3.99 2.23
CA VAL A 74 -11.14 -5.08 1.40
C VAL A 74 -10.91 -4.75 -0.05
N LEU A 75 -10.13 -5.59 -0.74
CA LEU A 75 -9.89 -5.49 -2.16
C LEU A 75 -10.95 -6.30 -2.90
N ASP A 76 -11.82 -5.60 -3.63
CA ASP A 76 -12.80 -6.27 -4.49
C ASP A 76 -12.16 -6.65 -5.83
N THR A 77 -11.83 -7.93 -5.99
CA THR A 77 -11.24 -8.45 -7.23
C THR A 77 -12.28 -8.64 -8.35
N ARG A 78 -13.57 -8.48 -8.05
CA ARG A 78 -14.67 -8.60 -9.01
C ARG A 78 -14.81 -7.34 -9.86
N ASN A 79 -14.27 -6.21 -9.37
CA ASN A 79 -14.37 -4.94 -10.07
C ASN A 79 -13.36 -4.88 -11.24
N ARG A 80 -13.86 -4.60 -12.45
CA ARG A 80 -13.08 -4.56 -13.70
C ARG A 80 -12.02 -3.45 -13.75
N ALA A 81 -12.03 -2.51 -12.80
CA ALA A 81 -10.98 -1.52 -12.64
C ALA A 81 -9.57 -2.13 -12.46
N MET A 82 -9.51 -3.43 -12.19
CA MET A 82 -8.30 -4.24 -11.93
C MET A 82 -7.67 -4.88 -13.17
N ASP A 83 -8.06 -4.52 -14.40
CA ASP A 83 -7.40 -5.02 -15.61
C ASP A 83 -5.99 -4.43 -15.85
N ARG A 84 -5.48 -3.61 -14.92
CA ARG A 84 -4.14 -3.01 -14.97
C ARG A 84 -3.05 -4.01 -14.53
N ALA A 85 -1.80 -3.75 -14.92
CA ALA A 85 -0.63 -4.52 -14.49
C ALA A 85 -0.54 -4.59 -12.96
N ASN A 86 -0.04 -5.70 -12.40
CA ASN A 86 -0.05 -5.91 -10.94
C ASN A 86 0.67 -4.80 -10.19
N LEU A 87 1.76 -4.23 -10.71
CA LEU A 87 2.49 -3.14 -10.08
C LEU A 87 1.64 -1.86 -9.94
N ALA A 88 0.83 -1.53 -10.96
CA ALA A 88 -0.04 -0.36 -10.93
C ALA A 88 -1.20 -0.52 -9.94
N ILE A 89 -1.69 -1.76 -9.78
CA ILE A 89 -2.69 -2.09 -8.76
C ILE A 89 -2.06 -2.05 -7.38
N GLN A 90 -0.90 -2.67 -7.21
CA GLN A 90 -0.11 -2.65 -5.97
C GLN A 90 0.14 -1.23 -5.50
N SER A 91 0.51 -0.31 -6.39
CA SER A 91 0.77 1.08 -6.02
C SER A 91 -0.50 1.84 -5.62
N ALA A 92 -1.59 1.68 -6.37
CA ALA A 92 -2.87 2.30 -6.05
C ALA A 92 -3.46 1.76 -4.73
N VAL A 93 -3.31 0.47 -4.47
CA VAL A 93 -3.79 -0.21 -3.26
C VAL A 93 -2.91 0.15 -2.07
N LEU A 94 -1.59 -0.01 -2.17
CA LEU A 94 -0.67 0.23 -1.06
C LEU A 94 -0.62 1.70 -0.65
N SER A 95 -0.76 2.64 -1.60
CA SER A 95 -0.87 4.07 -1.26
C SER A 95 -2.10 4.37 -0.39
N THR A 96 -3.21 3.65 -0.63
CA THR A 96 -4.45 3.77 0.15
C THR A 96 -4.33 3.08 1.51
N VAL A 97 -3.76 1.88 1.56
CA VAL A 97 -3.62 1.08 2.79
C VAL A 97 -2.58 1.68 3.73
N ASN A 98 -1.60 2.41 3.19
CA ASN A 98 -0.56 3.09 3.96
C ASN A 98 -0.98 4.48 4.47
N ARG A 99 -2.22 4.93 4.22
CA ARG A 99 -2.70 6.24 4.70
C ARG A 99 -2.59 6.37 6.23
N GLU A 100 -2.35 7.59 6.70
CA GLU A 100 -2.33 7.87 8.15
C GLU A 100 -3.72 7.66 8.75
N LEU A 101 -3.78 7.10 9.96
CA LEU A 101 -5.04 6.81 10.67
C LEU A 101 -5.95 8.03 10.77
N ASP A 102 -5.39 9.22 10.98
CA ASP A 102 -6.15 10.46 11.06
C ASP A 102 -6.94 10.74 9.77
N SER A 103 -6.33 10.50 8.60
CA SER A 103 -7.01 10.66 7.32
C SER A 103 -8.10 9.61 7.11
N VAL A 104 -7.86 8.37 7.54
CA VAL A 104 -8.84 7.27 7.45
C VAL A 104 -10.05 7.54 8.35
N LEU A 105 -9.81 8.00 9.58
CA LEU A 105 -10.87 8.34 10.53
C LEU A 105 -11.72 9.53 10.08
N ARG A 106 -11.10 10.53 9.42
CA ARG A 106 -11.82 11.66 8.84
C ARG A 106 -12.72 11.22 7.69
N ASP A 107 -12.20 10.41 6.78
CA ASP A 107 -12.95 9.99 5.59
C ASP A 107 -14.11 9.03 5.93
N VAL A 108 -13.88 8.06 6.83
CA VAL A 108 -14.87 6.99 7.10
C VAL A 108 -15.79 7.33 8.27
N CYS A 109 -15.24 7.92 9.34
CA CYS A 109 -15.96 8.12 10.60
C CYS A 109 -16.31 9.59 10.87
N ASN A 110 -15.81 10.53 10.05
CA ASN A 110 -15.86 11.97 10.30
C ASN A 110 -15.33 12.34 11.71
N ARG A 111 -14.22 11.70 12.12
CA ARG A 111 -13.55 11.95 13.41
C ARG A 111 -12.11 12.37 13.20
N GLU A 112 -11.68 13.36 13.97
CA GLU A 112 -10.30 13.83 13.96
C GLU A 112 -9.48 13.18 15.09
N LEU A 113 -8.29 12.69 14.73
CA LEU A 113 -7.33 12.21 15.70
C LEU A 113 -6.59 13.41 16.32
N ARG A 114 -6.64 13.53 17.64
CA ARG A 114 -5.92 14.59 18.35
C ARG A 114 -4.65 14.03 18.97
N TYR A 115 -3.62 14.87 19.07
CA TYR A 115 -2.35 14.49 19.68
C TYR A 115 -2.20 15.19 21.03
N ARG A 116 -2.19 14.41 22.11
CA ARG A 116 -2.03 14.96 23.47
C ARG A 116 -0.59 14.86 23.91
N LYS A 117 0.03 16.02 24.14
CA LYS A 117 1.38 16.14 24.70
C LYS A 117 1.33 16.02 26.23
N MET A 118 1.90 14.95 26.77
CA MET A 118 2.01 14.70 28.21
C MET A 118 3.44 14.96 28.68
N ARG A 119 3.62 15.81 29.69
CA ARG A 119 4.94 16.13 30.24
C ARG A 119 5.36 15.10 31.28
N THR A 120 6.47 14.42 31.02
CA THR A 120 7.16 13.55 31.97
C THR A 120 8.47 14.20 32.42
N VAL A 121 9.11 13.65 33.47
CA VAL A 121 10.44 14.12 33.92
C VAL A 121 11.51 13.95 32.83
N ARG A 122 11.33 12.99 31.92
CA ARG A 122 12.26 12.73 30.82
C ARG A 122 12.02 13.63 29.60
N GLY A 123 10.86 14.28 29.52
CA GLY A 123 10.44 15.06 28.35
C GLY A 123 8.96 14.91 28.07
N SER A 124 8.52 15.48 26.95
CA SER A 124 7.14 15.35 26.51
C SER A 124 6.93 14.11 25.66
N ILE A 125 5.87 13.36 25.94
CA ILE A 125 5.41 12.22 25.14
C ILE A 125 4.11 12.65 24.45
N THR A 126 4.02 12.41 23.15
CA THR A 126 2.81 12.67 22.38
C THR A 126 2.03 11.36 22.23
N ILE A 127 0.76 11.36 22.62
CA ILE A 127 -0.11 10.18 22.53
C ILE A 127 -1.27 10.52 21.58
N PRO A 128 -1.54 9.68 20.56
CA PRO A 128 -2.72 9.83 19.72
C PRO A 128 -3.96 9.50 20.56
N VAL A 129 -4.94 10.41 20.56
CA VAL A 129 -6.15 10.31 21.36
C VAL A 129 -7.39 10.66 20.54
N LEU A 130 -8.46 9.91 20.76
CA LEU A 130 -9.78 10.24 20.26
C LEU A 130 -10.56 10.94 21.39
N PRO A 131 -11.15 12.13 21.13
CA PRO A 131 -12.07 12.74 22.08
C PRO A 131 -13.34 11.89 22.22
N PHE A 132 -13.95 11.91 23.40
CA PHE A 132 -15.28 11.35 23.56
C PHE A 132 -16.32 12.24 22.87
N ASP A 133 -17.43 11.65 22.46
CA ASP A 133 -18.53 12.36 21.80
C ASP A 133 -19.15 13.41 22.73
N SER A 134 -19.13 13.16 24.04
CA SER A 134 -19.53 14.12 25.08
C SER A 134 -18.60 15.33 25.22
N GLY A 135 -17.47 15.38 24.49
CA GLY A 135 -16.42 16.39 24.60
C GLY A 135 -15.63 16.35 25.92
N ARG A 136 -16.06 15.55 26.91
CA ARG A 136 -15.47 15.48 28.25
C ARG A 136 -14.56 14.27 28.39
N GLY A 137 -13.39 14.35 27.77
CA GLY A 137 -12.33 13.36 27.95
C GLY A 137 -11.78 12.85 26.63
N PHE A 138 -10.90 11.87 26.74
CA PHE A 138 -10.16 11.32 25.62
C PHE A 138 -9.69 9.90 25.94
N SER A 139 -9.60 9.08 24.91
CA SER A 139 -9.02 7.74 24.96
C SER A 139 -7.83 7.65 24.03
N ALA A 140 -6.76 7.00 24.48
CA ALA A 140 -5.62 6.72 23.62
C ALA A 140 -6.02 5.76 22.50
N VAL A 141 -5.52 5.98 21.29
CA VAL A 141 -5.86 5.15 20.13
C VAL A 141 -4.76 4.16 19.84
N ARG A 142 -5.17 2.92 19.55
CA ARG A 142 -4.31 1.87 19.00
C ARG A 142 -4.94 1.36 17.72
N GLU A 143 -4.14 1.23 16.67
CA GLU A 143 -4.62 0.86 15.36
C GLU A 143 -4.30 -0.61 15.06
N THR A 144 -5.28 -1.34 14.52
CA THR A 144 -5.06 -2.60 13.81
C THR A 144 -5.42 -2.43 12.35
N ARG A 145 -4.59 -2.96 11.45
CA ARG A 145 -4.86 -3.00 10.00
C ARG A 145 -4.98 -4.44 9.55
N THR A 146 -6.13 -4.78 8.99
CA THR A 146 -6.36 -6.09 8.38
C THR A 146 -6.75 -5.90 6.93
N THR A 147 -6.25 -6.75 6.05
CA THR A 147 -6.54 -6.69 4.62
C THR A 147 -7.23 -7.99 4.19
N TYR A 148 -8.21 -7.89 3.31
CA TYR A 148 -8.92 -9.04 2.72
C TYR A 148 -9.01 -8.89 1.22
N ALA A 149 -8.90 -9.97 0.48
CA ALA A 149 -9.22 -9.99 -0.94
C ALA A 149 -10.49 -10.80 -1.15
N VAL A 150 -11.51 -10.14 -1.72
CA VAL A 150 -12.81 -10.77 -1.98
C VAL A 150 -12.90 -11.10 -3.47
N TYR A 151 -13.33 -12.32 -3.77
CA TYR A 151 -13.62 -12.79 -5.13
C TYR A 151 -15.03 -13.37 -5.22
N SER A 152 -15.51 -13.62 -6.45
CA SER A 152 -16.75 -14.36 -6.69
C SER A 152 -16.49 -15.53 -7.64
N GLY A 153 -16.79 -16.74 -7.18
CA GLY A 153 -16.71 -17.94 -8.00
C GLY A 153 -15.30 -18.49 -8.09
N VAL A 154 -14.54 -18.13 -9.14
CA VAL A 154 -13.19 -18.67 -9.35
C VAL A 154 -12.16 -17.82 -8.60
N ARG A 155 -11.32 -18.48 -7.80
CA ARG A 155 -10.21 -17.83 -7.09
C ARG A 155 -9.33 -17.08 -8.10
N PRO A 156 -8.91 -15.83 -7.83
CA PRO A 156 -8.07 -15.09 -8.74
C PRO A 156 -6.77 -15.87 -9.01
N SER A 157 -6.40 -15.99 -10.29
CA SER A 157 -5.12 -16.60 -10.71
C SER A 157 -3.92 -15.74 -10.34
N ARG A 158 -4.15 -14.47 -9.98
CA ARG A 158 -3.13 -13.52 -9.56
C ARG A 158 -2.67 -13.79 -8.15
N ASP A 159 -1.37 -13.67 -7.94
CA ASP A 159 -0.78 -13.70 -6.61
C ASP A 159 -1.16 -12.44 -5.82
N LEU A 160 -1.93 -12.62 -4.75
CA LEU A 160 -2.35 -11.57 -3.81
C LEU A 160 -1.68 -11.71 -2.44
N THR A 161 -0.69 -12.59 -2.30
CA THR A 161 0.03 -12.80 -1.03
C THR A 161 0.82 -11.57 -0.57
N TRP A 162 1.15 -10.67 -1.50
CA TRP A 162 1.73 -9.36 -1.20
C TRP A 162 0.74 -8.43 -0.49
N PHE A 163 -0.56 -8.63 -0.66
CA PHE A 163 -1.60 -7.79 -0.08
C PHE A 163 -2.13 -8.38 1.21
N THR A 164 -2.52 -9.66 1.17
CA THR A 164 -3.23 -10.33 2.26
C THR A 164 -2.77 -11.80 2.39
N PRO A 165 -2.77 -12.40 3.59
CA PRO A 165 -2.51 -13.83 3.77
C PRO A 165 -3.50 -14.71 3.00
N ALA A 166 -3.06 -15.91 2.62
CA ALA A 166 -3.87 -16.84 1.83
C ALA A 166 -5.24 -17.20 2.46
N GLY A 167 -5.35 -17.14 3.80
CA GLY A 167 -6.60 -17.39 4.53
C GLY A 167 -7.62 -16.24 4.49
N HIS A 168 -7.21 -15.05 4.04
CA HIS A 168 -8.06 -13.87 3.91
C HIS A 168 -8.39 -13.54 2.44
N ILE A 169 -8.07 -14.47 1.53
CA ILE A 169 -8.58 -14.50 0.16
C ILE A 169 -9.86 -15.32 0.17
N VAL A 170 -11.01 -14.66 0.24
CA VAL A 170 -12.29 -15.27 0.59
C VAL A 170 -13.35 -14.99 -0.47
N ASP A 171 -14.31 -15.90 -0.59
CA ASP A 171 -15.49 -15.62 -1.42
C ASP A 171 -16.36 -14.55 -0.75
N ALA A 172 -17.06 -13.76 -1.56
CA ALA A 172 -17.91 -12.67 -1.09
C ALA A 172 -18.97 -13.15 -0.08
N SER A 173 -19.50 -14.38 -0.26
CA SER A 173 -20.51 -14.94 0.63
C SER A 173 -19.97 -15.33 2.02
N GLU A 174 -18.69 -15.68 2.11
CA GLU A 174 -18.04 -16.14 3.36
C GLU A 174 -17.40 -15.00 4.15
N PHE A 175 -17.12 -13.87 3.48
CA PHE A 175 -16.40 -12.73 4.03
C PHE A 175 -16.95 -12.25 5.38
N ALA A 176 -18.27 -12.04 5.49
CA ALA A 176 -18.90 -11.57 6.72
C ALA A 176 -18.70 -12.54 7.90
N PHE A 177 -18.72 -13.85 7.63
CA PHE A 177 -18.54 -14.87 8.65
C PHE A 177 -17.08 -14.92 9.15
N ILE A 178 -16.14 -14.98 8.22
CA ILE A 178 -14.69 -15.00 8.53
C ILE A 178 -14.32 -13.73 9.29
N ARG A 179 -14.79 -12.57 8.82
CA ARG A 179 -14.53 -11.29 9.48
C ARG A 179 -15.05 -11.25 10.92
N ARG A 180 -16.25 -11.78 11.18
CA ARG A 180 -16.79 -11.87 12.56
C ARG A 180 -15.94 -12.76 13.45
N SER A 181 -15.42 -13.86 12.91
CA SER A 181 -14.51 -14.76 13.63
C SER A 181 -13.20 -14.05 13.99
N ASP A 182 -12.54 -13.44 13.01
CA ASP A 182 -11.27 -12.73 13.20
C ASP A 182 -11.42 -11.56 14.17
N MET A 183 -12.52 -10.83 14.07
CA MET A 183 -12.81 -9.72 14.98
C MET A 183 -12.90 -10.19 16.44
N ARG A 184 -13.50 -11.35 16.71
CA ARG A 184 -13.58 -11.90 18.08
C ARG A 184 -12.19 -12.29 18.59
N ALA A 185 -11.38 -12.91 17.74
CA ALA A 185 -10.00 -13.28 18.08
C ALA A 185 -9.12 -12.04 18.34
N HIS A 186 -9.09 -11.09 17.40
CA HIS A 186 -8.26 -9.88 17.50
C HIS A 186 -8.64 -9.01 18.69
N ILE A 187 -9.93 -8.87 19.02
CA ILE A 187 -10.33 -8.10 20.20
C ILE A 187 -9.82 -8.77 21.47
N SER A 188 -10.03 -10.08 21.61
CA SER A 188 -9.53 -10.82 22.78
C SER A 188 -8.01 -10.68 22.92
N ASP A 189 -7.28 -10.82 21.82
CA ASP A 189 -5.82 -10.70 21.81
C ASP A 189 -5.36 -9.27 22.11
N ALA A 190 -6.05 -8.25 21.58
CA ALA A 190 -5.78 -6.85 21.85
C ALA A 190 -6.06 -6.48 23.32
N GLU A 191 -7.16 -6.98 23.90
CA GLU A 191 -7.48 -6.81 25.32
C GLU A 191 -6.40 -7.43 26.22
N SER A 192 -5.85 -8.60 25.84
CA SER A 192 -4.75 -9.23 26.59
C SER A 192 -3.42 -8.50 26.44
N THR A 193 -3.22 -7.78 25.32
CA THR A 193 -1.98 -7.07 25.00
C THR A 193 -1.92 -5.70 25.66
N ILE A 194 -3.05 -5.01 25.76
CA ILE A 194 -3.13 -3.61 26.18
C ILE A 194 -3.23 -3.53 27.71
N SER A 195 -2.07 -3.34 28.34
CA SER A 195 -1.98 -3.28 29.81
C SER A 195 -2.56 -1.97 30.39
N ALA A 196 -3.36 -2.10 31.46
CA ALA A 196 -3.85 -0.94 32.22
C ALA A 196 -2.73 -0.28 33.07
N GLU A 197 -1.73 -1.06 33.49
CA GLU A 197 -0.63 -0.64 34.36
C GLU A 197 0.21 0.52 33.80
N LYS A 198 0.29 0.65 32.47
CA LYS A 198 1.04 1.72 31.80
C LYS A 198 0.60 3.11 32.27
N TRP A 199 -0.69 3.29 32.52
CA TRP A 199 -1.22 4.58 32.99
C TRP A 199 -0.77 4.90 34.42
N GLU A 200 -0.52 3.88 35.24
CA GLU A 200 0.05 4.06 36.57
C GLU A 200 1.52 4.47 36.49
N TYR A 201 2.32 3.88 35.58
CA TYR A 201 3.69 4.30 35.33
C TYR A 201 3.76 5.76 34.88
N LEU A 202 2.85 6.18 34.00
CA LEU A 202 2.76 7.58 33.60
C LEU A 202 2.40 8.50 34.78
N ARG A 203 1.43 8.11 35.61
CA ARG A 203 1.04 8.88 36.80
C ARG A 203 2.21 9.00 37.80
N LYS A 204 2.94 7.92 38.05
CA LYS A 204 4.16 7.91 38.89
C LYS A 204 5.25 8.79 38.29
N SER A 205 5.43 8.76 36.97
CA SER A 205 6.35 9.64 36.24
C SER A 205 6.02 11.13 36.43
N THR A 206 4.74 11.51 36.33
CA THR A 206 4.34 12.92 36.55
C THR A 206 4.63 13.41 37.97
N ARG A 207 4.59 12.53 38.99
CA ARG A 207 4.98 12.88 40.37
C ARG A 207 6.47 13.16 40.52
N GLY A 208 7.32 12.71 39.60
CA GLY A 208 8.73 13.02 39.63
C GLY A 208 9.05 14.51 39.45
N TRP A 209 8.09 15.32 38.97
CA TRP A 209 8.21 16.79 39.00
C TRP A 209 8.31 17.35 40.42
N TYR A 210 7.73 16.69 41.42
CA TYR A 210 7.94 17.05 42.83
C TYR A 210 9.39 16.84 43.27
N GLY A 211 10.12 15.91 42.62
CA GLY A 211 11.56 15.75 42.83
C GLY A 211 12.37 16.93 42.31
N LEU A 212 11.99 17.49 41.15
CA LEU A 212 12.56 18.73 40.63
C LEU A 212 12.28 19.92 41.56
N LEU A 213 11.06 20.01 42.10
CA LEU A 213 10.71 21.03 43.09
C LEU A 213 11.56 20.89 44.37
N ALA A 214 11.70 19.66 44.89
CA ALA A 214 12.55 19.36 46.04
C ALA A 214 14.04 19.67 45.77
N LEU A 215 14.51 19.46 44.54
CA LEU A 215 15.86 19.85 44.13
C LEU A 215 16.06 21.37 44.20
N LEU A 216 15.10 22.16 43.73
CA LEU A 216 15.15 23.62 43.84
C LEU A 216 15.22 24.08 45.29
N PHE A 217 14.42 23.47 46.18
CA PHE A 217 14.50 23.73 47.62
C PHE A 217 15.86 23.33 48.21
N SER A 218 16.45 22.22 47.76
CA SER A 218 17.78 21.78 48.20
C SER A 218 18.87 22.77 47.77
N VAL A 219 18.80 23.30 46.56
CA VAL A 219 19.73 24.34 46.07
C VAL A 219 19.57 25.64 46.87
N ALA A 220 18.33 26.08 47.11
CA ALA A 220 18.05 27.28 47.90
C ALA A 220 18.54 27.12 49.36
N ALA A 221 18.30 25.96 49.97
CA ALA A 221 18.81 25.63 51.30
C ALA A 221 20.34 25.60 51.31
N GLY A 222 20.99 25.08 50.25
CA GLY A 222 22.44 25.05 50.10
C GLY A 222 23.05 26.45 50.02
N VAL A 223 22.43 27.36 49.28
CA VAL A 223 22.80 28.79 49.26
C VAL A 223 22.60 29.41 50.65
N GLY A 224 21.52 29.05 51.36
CA GLY A 224 21.28 29.46 52.73
C GLY A 224 22.35 28.99 53.73
N VAL A 225 22.78 27.73 53.64
CA VAL A 225 23.90 27.18 54.45
C VAL A 225 25.19 27.95 54.15
N LEU A 226 25.51 28.17 52.87
CA LEU A 226 26.71 28.91 52.47
C LEU A 226 26.68 30.36 53.00
N ASN A 227 25.54 31.02 52.94
CA ASN A 227 25.37 32.38 53.45
C ASN A 227 25.48 32.44 54.99
N ALA A 228 24.89 31.47 55.71
CA ALA A 228 24.99 31.37 57.15
C ALA A 228 26.44 31.14 57.62
N LEU A 229 27.21 30.35 56.85
CA LEU A 229 28.65 30.16 57.08
C LEU A 229 29.45 31.46 56.85
N MET A 230 29.14 32.23 55.80
CA MET A 230 29.82 33.50 55.52
C MET A 230 29.50 34.60 56.54
N THR A 231 28.32 34.57 57.15
CA THR A 231 27.85 35.58 58.11
C THR A 231 28.06 35.20 59.57
N ASN A 232 28.69 34.04 59.85
CA ASN A 232 28.86 33.46 61.19
C ASN A 232 27.55 33.40 62.00
N ALA A 233 26.42 33.16 61.31
CA ALA A 233 25.12 33.05 61.95
C ALA A 233 24.97 31.70 62.67
N SER A 234 24.45 31.70 63.89
CA SER A 234 24.24 30.48 64.69
C SER A 234 23.06 29.61 64.22
N THR A 235 22.32 30.04 63.20
CA THR A 235 21.09 29.38 62.70
C THR A 235 21.33 28.38 61.57
N LEU A 236 22.42 27.59 61.65
CA LEU A 236 22.81 26.60 60.64
C LEU A 236 21.95 25.33 60.59
N LEU A 237 21.26 24.98 61.68
CA LEU A 237 20.58 23.69 61.83
C LEU A 237 19.37 23.55 60.88
N LEU A 238 18.54 24.58 60.78
CA LEU A 238 17.35 24.58 59.92
C LEU A 238 17.70 24.46 58.40
N PRO A 239 18.63 25.25 57.84
CA PRO A 239 19.01 25.10 56.43
C PRO A 239 19.75 23.78 56.15
N ALA A 240 20.50 23.23 57.11
CA ALA A 240 21.14 21.92 56.95
C ALA A 240 20.13 20.76 56.92
N VAL A 241 19.15 20.75 57.84
CA VAL A 241 18.10 19.70 57.87
C VAL A 241 17.22 19.77 56.63
N THR A 242 16.82 20.97 56.21
CA THR A 242 16.05 21.14 54.96
C THR A 242 16.83 20.69 53.74
N LEU A 243 18.14 20.96 53.65
CA LEU A 243 19.00 20.47 52.57
C LEU A 243 19.06 18.94 52.51
N ILE A 244 19.23 18.26 53.66
CA ILE A 244 19.30 16.80 53.73
C ILE A 244 17.95 16.17 53.33
N LEU A 245 16.86 16.64 53.92
CA LEU A 245 15.51 16.09 53.65
C LEU A 245 15.07 16.35 52.22
N SER A 246 15.30 17.57 51.70
CA SER A 246 14.98 17.91 50.31
C SER A 246 15.87 17.18 49.31
N GLY A 247 17.15 16.98 49.63
CA GLY A 247 18.08 16.19 48.81
C GLY A 247 17.66 14.72 48.72
N LEU A 248 17.31 14.10 49.85
CA LEU A 248 16.84 12.72 49.89
C LEU A 248 15.50 12.57 49.15
N ALA A 249 14.55 13.46 49.41
CA ALA A 249 13.26 13.47 48.73
C ALA A 249 13.44 13.65 47.21
N SER A 250 14.27 14.60 46.79
CA SER A 250 14.60 14.84 45.38
C SER A 250 15.17 13.60 44.72
N ALA A 251 16.18 12.97 45.32
CA ALA A 251 16.81 11.76 44.78
C ALA A 251 15.79 10.62 44.61
N LEU A 252 14.91 10.40 45.60
CA LEU A 252 13.89 9.35 45.56
C LEU A 252 12.82 9.64 44.49
N TYR A 253 12.27 10.85 44.45
CA TYR A 253 11.21 11.22 43.49
C TYR A 253 11.73 11.28 42.05
N LEU A 254 12.96 11.75 41.82
CA LEU A 254 13.56 11.76 40.49
C LEU A 254 13.89 10.35 40.01
N ARG A 255 14.47 9.50 40.87
CA ARG A 255 14.79 8.11 40.51
C ARG A 255 13.53 7.32 40.17
N THR A 256 12.48 7.44 40.97
CA THR A 256 11.19 6.76 40.73
C THR A 256 10.45 7.33 39.52
N GLY A 257 10.50 8.66 39.33
CA GLY A 257 9.91 9.32 38.16
C GLY A 257 10.59 8.89 36.85
N LEU A 258 11.92 8.88 36.81
CA LEU A 258 12.70 8.46 35.64
C LEU A 258 12.53 6.98 35.32
N SER A 259 12.52 6.11 36.34
CA SER A 259 12.31 4.67 36.12
C SER A 259 10.89 4.38 35.61
N SER A 260 9.88 5.07 36.15
CA SER A 260 8.49 4.94 35.71
C SER A 260 8.29 5.48 34.30
N ALA A 261 8.95 6.59 33.94
CA ALA A 261 8.93 7.12 32.57
C ALA A 261 9.50 6.13 31.54
N ARG A 262 10.61 5.45 31.89
CA ARG A 262 11.21 4.40 31.06
C ARG A 262 10.26 3.22 30.89
N ARG A 263 9.73 2.68 31.99
CA ARG A 263 8.76 1.57 31.95
C ARG A 263 7.51 1.90 31.15
N PHE A 264 7.02 3.14 31.23
CA PHE A 264 5.91 3.59 30.41
C PHE A 264 6.26 3.57 28.92
N ALA A 265 7.42 4.13 28.53
CA ALA A 265 7.86 4.12 27.14
C ALA A 265 8.09 2.69 26.61
N ASP A 266 8.71 1.84 27.42
CA ASP A 266 8.95 0.42 27.08
C ASP A 266 7.63 -0.33 26.92
N ALA A 267 6.66 -0.11 27.83
CA ALA A 267 5.34 -0.72 27.75
C ALA A 267 4.56 -0.25 26.51
N LEU A 268 4.62 1.04 26.18
CA LEU A 268 4.00 1.55 24.94
C LEU A 268 4.63 0.93 23.70
N ARG A 269 5.96 0.82 23.65
CA ARG A 269 6.67 0.23 22.51
C ARG A 269 6.33 -1.25 22.32
N VAL A 270 6.33 -2.02 23.41
CA VAL A 270 5.97 -3.45 23.37
C VAL A 270 4.50 -3.63 22.97
N GLU A 271 3.62 -2.78 23.46
CA GLU A 271 2.21 -2.78 23.06
C GLU A 271 2.05 -2.45 21.57
N ASP A 272 2.70 -1.40 21.08
CA ASP A 272 2.65 -1.00 19.67
C ASP A 272 3.22 -2.12 18.77
N GLU A 273 4.35 -2.74 19.14
CA GLU A 273 4.91 -3.88 18.42
C GLU A 273 3.98 -5.10 18.40
N ARG A 274 3.28 -5.40 19.50
CA ARG A 274 2.35 -6.53 19.59
C ARG A 274 1.05 -6.28 18.84
N VAL A 275 0.47 -5.08 18.97
CA VAL A 275 -0.73 -4.69 18.22
C VAL A 275 -0.43 -4.69 16.71
N CYS A 276 0.74 -4.20 16.29
CA CYS A 276 1.19 -4.29 14.91
C CYS A 276 1.43 -5.73 14.41
N ARG A 277 1.66 -6.71 15.30
CA ARG A 277 1.77 -8.14 14.93
C ARG A 277 0.42 -8.86 14.87
N LEU A 278 -0.56 -8.41 15.67
CA LEU A 278 -1.93 -8.89 15.57
C LEU A 278 -2.56 -8.45 14.24
N ALA A 279 -2.11 -7.32 13.73
CA ALA A 279 -2.45 -6.79 12.43
C ALA A 279 -1.49 -7.28 11.32
N GLU A 280 -1.90 -7.09 10.08
CA GLU A 280 -1.09 -7.36 8.87
C GLU A 280 -0.18 -6.18 8.51
N GLY A 281 0.04 -5.25 9.45
CA GLY A 281 0.85 -4.05 9.22
C GLY A 281 2.27 -4.36 8.75
N GLN A 282 2.89 -5.44 9.22
CA GLN A 282 4.22 -5.86 8.76
C GLN A 282 4.21 -6.36 7.31
N LEU A 283 3.14 -7.03 6.89
CA LEU A 283 2.99 -7.53 5.53
C LEU A 283 2.86 -6.34 4.57
N VAL A 284 1.98 -5.39 4.88
CA VAL A 284 1.81 -4.15 4.11
C VAL A 284 3.11 -3.35 4.04
N GLN A 285 3.86 -3.22 5.14
CA GLN A 285 5.15 -2.51 5.13
C GLN A 285 6.20 -3.18 4.25
N ARG A 286 6.27 -4.52 4.27
CA ARG A 286 7.17 -5.27 3.38
C ARG A 286 6.77 -5.09 1.92
N ALA A 287 5.48 -5.22 1.62
CA ALA A 287 4.96 -5.02 0.28
C ALA A 287 5.20 -3.58 -0.23
N LEU A 288 5.10 -2.58 0.65
CA LEU A 288 5.40 -1.19 0.31
C LEU A 288 6.89 -0.98 0.01
N ALA A 289 7.79 -1.54 0.82
CA ALA A 289 9.23 -1.46 0.59
C ALA A 289 9.64 -2.20 -0.70
N GLU A 290 9.01 -3.34 -0.98
CA GLU A 290 9.21 -4.09 -2.22
C GLU A 290 8.69 -3.32 -3.43
N ASN A 291 7.49 -2.76 -3.35
CA ASN A 291 6.91 -1.95 -4.42
C ASN A 291 7.75 -0.69 -4.69
N GLU A 292 8.23 0.00 -3.65
CA GLU A 292 9.14 1.14 -3.80
C GLU A 292 10.44 0.73 -4.53
N ARG A 293 10.99 -0.45 -4.20
CA ARG A 293 12.15 -1.01 -4.89
C ARG A 293 11.83 -1.30 -6.37
N LEU A 294 10.68 -1.89 -6.65
CA LEU A 294 10.24 -2.18 -8.03
C LEU A 294 9.98 -0.89 -8.82
N PHE A 295 9.44 0.16 -8.22
CA PHE A 295 9.28 1.46 -8.89
C PHE A 295 10.60 2.10 -9.27
N ARG A 296 11.60 2.06 -8.37
CA ARG A 296 12.95 2.55 -8.67
C ARG A 296 13.55 1.74 -9.83
N LEU A 297 13.41 0.42 -9.78
CA LEU A 297 13.85 -0.47 -10.85
C LEU A 297 13.19 -0.14 -12.20
N VAL A 298 11.86 0.04 -12.22
CA VAL A 298 11.11 0.42 -13.43
C VAL A 298 11.59 1.77 -13.94
N THR A 299 11.84 2.74 -13.06
CA THR A 299 12.31 4.07 -13.46
C THR A 299 13.72 4.01 -14.08
N GLU A 300 14.63 3.26 -13.47
CA GLU A 300 15.99 3.04 -13.97
C GLU A 300 15.99 2.32 -15.32
N LEU A 301 15.21 1.23 -15.43
CA LEU A 301 15.05 0.50 -16.68
C LEU A 301 14.35 1.33 -17.75
N ASN A 302 13.33 2.10 -17.40
CA ASN A 302 12.57 2.90 -18.37
C ASN A 302 13.48 3.89 -19.11
N PHE A 303 14.41 4.51 -18.39
CA PHE A 303 15.37 5.44 -18.97
C PHE A 303 16.30 4.77 -20.00
N VAL A 304 16.76 3.53 -19.74
CA VAL A 304 17.72 2.82 -20.59
C VAL A 304 17.04 2.03 -21.70
N VAL A 305 15.97 1.31 -21.36
CA VAL A 305 15.26 0.42 -22.28
C VAL A 305 14.48 1.20 -23.33
N SER A 306 13.88 2.34 -22.98
CA SER A 306 13.09 3.13 -23.94
C SER A 306 13.94 3.62 -25.12
N SER A 307 15.18 4.06 -24.86
CA SER A 307 16.07 4.52 -25.93
C SER A 307 16.57 3.35 -26.79
N LEU A 308 17.00 2.26 -26.16
CA LEU A 308 17.47 1.06 -26.88
C LEU A 308 16.38 0.41 -27.73
N ALA A 309 15.15 0.36 -27.23
CA ALA A 309 14.01 -0.17 -27.98
C ALA A 309 13.65 0.73 -29.17
N ALA A 310 13.72 2.05 -29.01
CA ALA A 310 13.52 2.99 -30.11
C ALA A 310 14.62 2.87 -31.18
N GLU A 311 15.89 2.71 -30.78
CA GLU A 311 17.00 2.45 -31.71
C GLU A 311 16.84 1.13 -32.46
N ALA A 312 16.39 0.06 -31.77
CA ALA A 312 16.11 -1.22 -32.40
C ALA A 312 15.01 -1.12 -33.47
N ALA A 313 13.93 -0.41 -33.15
CA ALA A 313 12.81 -0.18 -34.08
C ALA A 313 13.23 0.69 -35.28
N SER A 314 14.03 1.74 -35.05
CA SER A 314 14.54 2.59 -36.14
C SER A 314 15.43 1.79 -37.09
N ALA A 315 16.41 1.05 -36.56
CA ALA A 315 17.30 0.20 -37.37
C ALA A 315 16.52 -0.83 -38.19
N PHE A 316 15.50 -1.45 -37.59
CA PHE A 316 14.63 -2.39 -38.30
C PHE A 316 13.83 -1.71 -39.42
N SER A 317 13.31 -0.50 -39.17
CA SER A 317 12.57 0.28 -40.17
C SER A 317 13.45 0.66 -41.38
N GLU A 318 14.71 1.00 -41.12
CA GLU A 318 15.75 1.31 -42.11
C GLU A 318 16.22 0.08 -42.91
N GLY A 319 15.89 -1.13 -42.43
CA GLY A 319 16.25 -2.40 -43.06
C GLY A 319 17.55 -3.02 -42.57
N ASP A 320 18.16 -2.47 -41.52
CA ASP A 320 19.32 -3.06 -40.86
C ASP A 320 18.88 -4.05 -39.77
N THR A 321 18.67 -5.29 -40.18
CA THR A 321 18.23 -6.37 -39.29
C THR A 321 19.27 -6.74 -38.24
N LEU A 322 20.57 -6.61 -38.55
CA LEU A 322 21.64 -7.00 -37.61
C LEU A 322 21.75 -5.98 -36.49
N THR A 323 21.74 -4.68 -36.82
CA THR A 323 21.73 -3.63 -35.81
C THR A 323 20.45 -3.68 -34.96
N ALA A 324 19.29 -3.95 -35.58
CA ALA A 324 18.03 -4.13 -34.84
C ALA A 324 18.12 -5.27 -33.81
N ILE A 325 18.64 -6.44 -34.21
CA ILE A 325 18.85 -7.59 -33.33
C ILE A 325 19.83 -7.24 -32.21
N ALA A 326 20.97 -6.61 -32.53
CA ALA A 326 21.97 -6.23 -31.53
C ALA A 326 21.41 -5.25 -30.47
N ARG A 327 20.58 -4.29 -30.89
CA ARG A 327 19.92 -3.35 -29.97
C ARG A 327 18.83 -4.03 -29.14
N ALA A 328 18.07 -4.94 -29.72
CA ALA A 328 17.08 -5.73 -28.99
C ALA A 328 17.74 -6.70 -28.00
N ALA A 329 18.89 -7.29 -28.35
CA ALA A 329 19.72 -8.07 -27.43
C ALA A 329 20.22 -7.21 -26.26
N ALA A 330 20.67 -5.97 -26.52
CA ALA A 330 21.05 -5.04 -25.46
C ALA A 330 19.88 -4.68 -24.52
N VAL A 331 18.64 -4.56 -25.05
CA VAL A 331 17.44 -4.41 -24.21
C VAL A 331 17.26 -5.61 -23.28
N ILE A 332 17.41 -6.83 -23.83
CA ILE A 332 17.30 -8.07 -23.06
C ILE A 332 18.40 -8.13 -21.98
N ASP A 333 19.64 -7.82 -22.34
CA ASP A 333 20.78 -7.82 -21.42
C ASP A 333 20.56 -6.86 -20.26
N GLU A 334 20.05 -5.66 -20.52
CA GLU A 334 19.72 -4.69 -19.47
C GLU A 334 18.59 -5.19 -18.56
N CYS A 335 17.56 -5.84 -19.13
CA CYS A 335 16.50 -6.47 -18.36
C CYS A 335 17.02 -7.61 -17.48
N VAL A 336 17.92 -8.45 -18.00
CA VAL A 336 18.57 -9.54 -17.24
C VAL A 336 19.47 -8.98 -16.15
N ARG A 337 20.30 -7.99 -16.47
CA ARG A 337 21.27 -7.36 -15.56
C ARG A 337 20.60 -6.74 -14.33
N LEU A 338 19.44 -6.12 -14.52
CA LEU A 338 18.68 -5.45 -13.47
C LEU A 338 17.57 -6.31 -12.86
N SER A 339 17.42 -7.56 -13.32
CA SER A 339 16.39 -8.46 -12.79
C SER A 339 16.59 -8.75 -11.29
N PRO A 340 15.51 -8.70 -10.48
CA PRO A 340 15.58 -9.18 -9.11
C PRO A 340 15.81 -10.70 -9.13
N GLN A 341 16.99 -11.15 -8.70
CA GLN A 341 17.31 -12.57 -8.57
C GLN A 341 16.24 -13.27 -7.71
N ARG A 342 15.52 -14.21 -8.32
CA ARG A 342 14.70 -15.19 -7.59
C ARG A 342 15.47 -16.49 -7.54
N ASP A 343 15.51 -17.11 -6.36
CA ASP A 343 16.05 -18.47 -6.17
C ASP A 343 15.09 -19.51 -6.78
N THR A 344 14.85 -19.45 -8.08
CA THR A 344 14.08 -20.49 -8.77
C THR A 344 15.04 -21.58 -9.23
N SER A 345 14.98 -22.72 -8.55
CA SER A 345 15.77 -23.93 -8.78
C SER A 345 15.39 -24.69 -10.05
N ILE A 346 15.03 -23.99 -11.12
CA ILE A 346 14.65 -24.60 -12.40
C ILE A 346 15.90 -24.69 -13.26
N ASP A 347 16.17 -25.88 -13.80
CA ASP A 347 17.29 -26.29 -14.70
C ASP A 347 17.34 -25.52 -16.06
N MET A 348 16.82 -24.29 -16.10
CA MET A 348 16.77 -23.43 -17.28
C MET A 348 17.98 -22.50 -17.36
N ASP A 349 18.23 -21.96 -18.57
CA ASP A 349 19.19 -20.88 -18.80
C ASP A 349 18.98 -19.77 -17.75
N ALA A 350 20.03 -19.48 -16.98
CA ALA A 350 20.01 -18.50 -15.92
C ALA A 350 19.58 -17.11 -16.45
N GLY A 351 19.97 -16.76 -17.68
CA GLY A 351 19.58 -15.50 -18.32
C GLY A 351 18.09 -15.45 -18.63
N LEU A 352 17.52 -16.51 -19.22
CA LEU A 352 16.09 -16.58 -19.51
C LEU A 352 15.24 -16.57 -18.23
N SER A 353 15.69 -17.29 -17.19
CA SER A 353 15.00 -17.29 -15.89
C SER A 353 14.99 -15.90 -15.24
N ALA A 354 16.10 -15.18 -15.31
CA ALA A 354 16.19 -13.81 -14.82
C ALA A 354 15.32 -12.86 -15.66
N PHE A 355 15.31 -13.00 -16.98
CA PHE A 355 14.51 -12.19 -17.88
C PHE A 355 13.01 -12.37 -17.60
N LEU A 356 12.49 -13.60 -17.63
CA LEU A 356 11.08 -13.88 -17.33
C LEU A 356 10.74 -13.53 -15.88
N GLY A 357 11.66 -13.77 -14.95
CA GLY A 357 11.54 -13.41 -13.54
C GLY A 357 11.29 -11.92 -13.32
N LEU A 358 11.90 -11.04 -14.12
CA LEU A 358 11.64 -9.60 -14.09
C LEU A 358 10.17 -9.30 -14.45
N PHE A 359 9.66 -9.84 -15.56
CA PHE A 359 8.28 -9.57 -15.99
C PHE A 359 7.24 -10.19 -15.05
N HIS A 360 7.56 -11.31 -14.40
CA HIS A 360 6.74 -11.86 -13.31
C HIS A 360 6.77 -10.97 -12.08
N ALA A 361 7.92 -10.43 -11.69
CA ALA A 361 8.04 -9.52 -10.55
C ALA A 361 7.26 -8.21 -10.78
N LEU A 362 7.25 -7.71 -12.02
CA LEU A 362 6.45 -6.54 -12.41
C LEU A 362 4.97 -6.89 -12.66
N GLY A 363 4.65 -8.19 -12.72
CA GLY A 363 3.32 -8.73 -12.97
C GLY A 363 2.71 -8.30 -14.29
N ALA A 364 3.55 -8.27 -15.34
CA ALA A 364 3.17 -7.94 -16.71
C ALA A 364 2.96 -9.18 -17.61
N LEU A 365 3.27 -10.36 -17.09
CA LEU A 365 3.28 -11.61 -17.85
C LEU A 365 2.03 -12.44 -17.56
N ALA A 366 1.19 -12.66 -18.57
CA ALA A 366 0.19 -13.71 -18.57
C ALA A 366 0.82 -15.04 -19.04
N GLU A 367 0.27 -16.19 -18.63
CA GLU A 367 0.82 -17.52 -18.99
C GLU A 367 0.95 -17.72 -20.51
N GLU A 368 0.04 -17.16 -21.31
CA GLU A 368 0.08 -17.24 -22.78
C GLU A 368 1.21 -16.39 -23.38
N ASP A 369 1.50 -15.25 -22.77
CA ASP A 369 2.52 -14.31 -23.23
C ASP A 369 3.93 -14.73 -22.79
N GLU A 370 4.04 -15.53 -21.73
CA GLU A 370 5.32 -16.07 -21.25
C GLU A 370 6.03 -16.90 -22.32
N LYS A 371 5.29 -17.79 -23.00
CA LYS A 371 5.86 -18.64 -24.07
C LYS A 371 6.35 -17.81 -25.25
N ARG A 372 5.56 -16.80 -25.67
CA ARG A 372 5.93 -15.90 -26.76
C ARG A 372 7.14 -15.06 -26.41
N LEU A 373 7.18 -14.54 -25.19
CA LEU A 373 8.30 -13.74 -24.70
C LEU A 373 9.58 -14.57 -24.53
N ALA A 374 9.46 -15.83 -24.09
CA ALA A 374 10.59 -16.76 -24.02
C ALA A 374 11.15 -17.09 -25.41
N LEU A 375 10.28 -17.29 -26.41
CA LEU A 375 10.70 -17.48 -27.81
C LEU A 375 11.41 -16.23 -28.35
N ALA A 376 10.87 -15.04 -28.09
CA ALA A 376 11.49 -13.78 -28.47
C ALA A 376 12.87 -13.62 -27.82
N TYR A 377 13.00 -13.95 -26.52
CA TYR A 377 14.29 -13.95 -25.83
C TYR A 377 15.31 -14.84 -26.53
N VAL A 378 14.96 -16.11 -26.82
CA VAL A 378 15.89 -17.06 -27.45
C VAL A 378 16.28 -16.62 -28.86
N ALA A 379 15.35 -16.04 -29.62
CA ALA A 379 15.60 -15.58 -30.98
C ALA A 379 16.51 -14.35 -31.02
N LEU A 380 16.29 -13.39 -30.11
CA LEU A 380 17.02 -12.12 -30.08
C LEU A 380 18.38 -12.23 -29.38
N SER A 381 18.52 -13.12 -28.39
CA SER A 381 19.79 -13.34 -27.65
C SER A 381 20.83 -14.15 -28.44
N ARG A 382 20.43 -14.95 -29.42
CA ARG A 382 21.32 -15.80 -30.24
C ARG A 382 21.80 -15.12 -31.53
N GLY A 383 21.88 -13.79 -31.52
CA GLY A 383 21.93 -12.90 -32.69
C GLY A 383 23.02 -13.13 -33.75
N ASP A 384 23.98 -14.03 -33.53
CA ASP A 384 25.12 -14.24 -34.44
C ASP A 384 25.05 -15.53 -35.28
N ASP A 385 24.30 -16.56 -34.85
CA ASP A 385 24.43 -17.92 -35.44
C ASP A 385 23.29 -18.35 -36.39
N LYS A 386 22.15 -17.66 -36.38
CA LYS A 386 21.01 -17.93 -37.30
C LYS A 386 20.40 -16.65 -37.82
N LYS A 387 20.34 -16.49 -39.15
CA LYS A 387 19.60 -15.41 -39.80
C LYS A 387 18.11 -15.52 -39.45
N VAL A 388 17.64 -14.69 -38.52
CA VAL A 388 16.21 -14.52 -38.24
C VAL A 388 15.59 -13.81 -39.46
N SER A 389 14.53 -14.37 -40.02
CA SER A 389 13.81 -13.72 -41.12
C SER A 389 13.18 -12.40 -40.64
N PRO A 390 13.07 -11.38 -41.50
CA PRO A 390 12.51 -10.08 -41.11
C PRO A 390 11.07 -10.16 -40.57
N GLU A 391 10.26 -11.12 -41.03
CA GLU A 391 8.90 -11.36 -40.53
C GLU A 391 8.87 -11.81 -39.07
N HIS A 392 9.62 -12.86 -38.73
CA HIS A 392 9.78 -13.29 -37.34
C HIS A 392 10.45 -12.22 -36.46
N LEU A 393 11.39 -11.43 -36.99
CA LEU A 393 12.01 -10.34 -36.24
C LEU A 393 10.99 -9.26 -35.86
N LEU A 394 10.11 -8.88 -36.79
CA LEU A 394 9.00 -7.97 -36.52
C LEU A 394 8.08 -8.51 -35.41
N GLU A 395 7.73 -9.80 -35.46
CA GLU A 395 6.91 -10.44 -34.42
C GLU A 395 7.59 -10.39 -33.04
N TYR A 396 8.86 -10.78 -32.96
CA TYR A 396 9.60 -10.78 -31.68
C TYR A 396 9.80 -9.37 -31.11
N LEU A 397 10.08 -8.37 -31.97
CA LEU A 397 10.17 -6.98 -31.54
C LEU A 397 8.82 -6.46 -31.03
N THR A 398 7.72 -6.84 -31.68
CA THR A 398 6.37 -6.46 -31.25
C THR A 398 6.00 -7.10 -29.90
N VAL A 399 6.29 -8.39 -29.72
CA VAL A 399 6.09 -9.10 -28.45
C VAL A 399 6.91 -8.47 -27.33
N LEU A 400 8.19 -8.16 -27.59
CA LEU A 400 9.07 -7.50 -26.63
C LEU A 400 8.55 -6.09 -26.29
N ASN A 401 8.17 -5.29 -27.30
CA ASN A 401 7.64 -3.94 -27.10
C ASN A 401 6.37 -3.93 -26.24
N HIS A 402 5.45 -4.85 -26.53
CA HIS A 402 4.23 -5.00 -25.74
C HIS A 402 4.51 -5.45 -24.30
N ALA A 403 5.43 -6.40 -24.10
CA ALA A 403 5.81 -6.84 -22.76
C ALA A 403 6.44 -5.70 -21.94
N LEU A 404 7.36 -4.94 -22.56
CA LEU A 404 8.03 -3.78 -21.94
C LEU A 404 7.05 -2.65 -21.60
N TYR A 405 6.06 -2.39 -22.45
CA TYR A 405 5.02 -1.40 -22.14
C TYR A 405 4.11 -1.85 -21.01
N ARG A 406 3.64 -3.10 -21.04
CA ARG A 406 2.76 -3.64 -19.98
C ARG A 406 3.45 -3.67 -18.62
N SER A 407 4.76 -3.83 -18.58
CA SER A 407 5.56 -3.76 -17.36
C SER A 407 5.93 -2.34 -16.92
N GLY A 408 5.55 -1.32 -17.69
CA GLY A 408 5.88 0.09 -17.41
C GLY A 408 7.34 0.47 -17.75
N LEU A 409 8.10 -0.44 -18.35
CA LEU A 409 9.47 -0.20 -18.80
C LEU A 409 9.54 0.65 -20.07
N LEU A 410 8.43 0.83 -20.77
CA LEU A 410 8.30 1.80 -21.86
C LEU A 410 7.31 2.90 -21.50
N SER A 411 7.66 4.14 -21.81
CA SER A 411 6.71 5.25 -21.75
C SER A 411 5.65 5.11 -22.87
N PRO A 412 4.43 5.63 -22.68
CA PRO A 412 3.40 5.62 -23.73
C PRO A 412 3.89 6.28 -25.03
N THR A 413 4.60 7.40 -24.93
CA THR A 413 5.14 8.10 -26.10
C THR A 413 6.22 7.30 -26.83
N ALA A 414 7.07 6.56 -26.11
CA ALA A 414 8.06 5.68 -26.72
C ALA A 414 7.38 4.48 -27.39
N LYS A 415 6.38 3.87 -26.76
CA LYS A 415 5.59 2.80 -27.36
C LYS A 415 4.96 3.23 -28.67
N ASP A 416 4.27 4.37 -28.69
CA ASP A 416 3.54 4.83 -29.88
C ASP A 416 4.51 5.08 -31.05
N SER A 417 5.68 5.67 -30.77
CA SER A 417 6.75 5.87 -31.75
C SER A 417 7.29 4.53 -32.29
N ILE A 418 7.57 3.56 -31.42
CA ILE A 418 8.05 2.24 -31.80
C ILE A 418 7.01 1.49 -32.62
N ASP A 419 5.76 1.48 -32.18
CA ASP A 419 4.64 0.84 -32.88
C ASP A 419 4.46 1.46 -34.27
N GLU A 420 4.59 2.78 -34.42
CA GLU A 420 4.53 3.44 -35.74
C GLU A 420 5.64 2.94 -36.68
N LEU A 421 6.88 2.81 -36.19
CA LEU A 421 8.02 2.33 -36.96
C LEU A 421 7.85 0.86 -37.39
N LEU A 422 7.41 0.01 -36.46
CA LEU A 422 7.15 -1.41 -36.72
C LEU A 422 5.98 -1.59 -37.71
N ASN A 423 4.89 -0.86 -37.53
CA ASN A 423 3.72 -0.90 -38.41
C ASN A 423 4.04 -0.37 -39.81
N ARG A 424 4.83 0.70 -39.93
CA ARG A 424 5.28 1.22 -41.23
C ARG A 424 6.10 0.18 -41.99
N LYS A 425 6.97 -0.55 -41.30
CA LYS A 425 7.77 -1.62 -41.90
C LYS A 425 6.90 -2.83 -42.29
N ALA A 426 5.95 -3.21 -41.44
CA ALA A 426 4.99 -4.26 -41.73
C ALA A 426 4.17 -3.96 -42.99
N ALA A 427 3.64 -2.73 -43.08
CA ALA A 427 2.89 -2.27 -44.25
C ALA A 427 3.75 -2.28 -45.53
N LYS A 428 5.00 -1.82 -45.43
CA LYS A 428 5.95 -1.86 -46.57
C LYS A 428 6.24 -3.29 -47.01
N SER A 429 6.48 -4.20 -46.06
CA SER A 429 6.72 -5.62 -46.37
C SER A 429 5.50 -6.30 -46.98
N ALA A 430 4.29 -5.98 -46.50
CA ALA A 430 3.05 -6.51 -47.07
C ALA A 430 2.82 -5.99 -48.50
N LEU A 431 3.08 -4.70 -48.76
CA LEU A 431 3.02 -4.13 -50.11
C LEU A 431 4.03 -4.79 -51.06
N GLU A 432 5.27 -4.98 -50.62
CA GLU A 432 6.30 -5.66 -51.43
C GLU A 432 5.96 -7.13 -51.72
N SER A 433 5.33 -7.83 -50.77
CA SER A 433 4.82 -9.19 -51.00
C SER A 433 3.67 -9.21 -52.00
N LEU A 434 2.73 -8.27 -51.86
CA LEU A 434 1.58 -8.14 -52.76
C LEU A 434 2.03 -7.76 -54.19
N GLU A 435 2.97 -6.81 -54.32
CA GLU A 435 3.58 -6.45 -55.61
C GLU A 435 4.35 -7.62 -56.24
N ARG A 436 4.99 -8.46 -55.43
CA ARG A 436 5.67 -9.67 -55.92
C ARG A 436 4.68 -10.73 -56.39
N GLU A 437 3.53 -10.86 -55.75
CA GLU A 437 2.45 -11.78 -56.16
C GLU A 437 1.73 -11.28 -57.41
N LEU A 438 1.42 -9.97 -57.49
CA LEU A 438 0.81 -9.33 -58.67
C LEU A 438 1.77 -9.18 -59.86
N GLY A 439 3.08 -9.12 -59.60
CA GLY A 439 4.14 -8.97 -60.60
C GLY A 439 4.63 -10.29 -61.19
N GLN A 440 4.16 -11.45 -60.69
CA GLN A 440 4.37 -12.72 -61.38
C GLN A 440 3.45 -12.75 -62.61
N PRO A 441 3.99 -12.79 -63.84
CA PRO A 441 3.15 -13.07 -64.99
C PRO A 441 2.58 -14.47 -64.78
N ASP A 442 1.26 -14.62 -64.92
CA ASP A 442 0.60 -15.90 -65.07
C ASP A 442 1.30 -16.69 -66.20
N ILE A 443 2.29 -17.52 -65.85
CA ILE A 443 2.74 -18.58 -66.73
C ILE A 443 1.67 -19.65 -66.59
N VAL A 444 0.56 -19.43 -67.30
CA VAL A 444 -0.33 -20.52 -67.70
C VAL A 444 0.50 -21.39 -68.65
N PRO A 445 0.89 -22.62 -68.29
CA PRO A 445 1.35 -23.53 -69.31
C PRO A 445 0.14 -23.81 -70.21
N MET A 446 0.22 -23.35 -71.47
CA MET A 446 -0.69 -23.81 -72.50
C MET A 446 -0.61 -25.33 -72.56
N SER A 447 -1.67 -26.01 -72.14
CA SER A 447 -1.93 -27.40 -72.52
C SER A 447 -2.93 -27.37 -73.67
N GLU A 448 -2.40 -27.32 -74.90
CA GLU A 448 -3.13 -27.81 -76.05
C GLU A 448 -3.16 -29.34 -75.98
N GLY A 449 -4.35 -29.94 -75.92
CA GLY A 449 -4.49 -31.40 -76.01
C GLY A 449 -5.83 -31.97 -75.55
N SER A 450 -6.84 -31.89 -76.43
CA SER A 450 -7.97 -32.84 -76.61
C SER A 450 -8.89 -33.21 -75.42
N GLY A 451 -10.19 -32.89 -75.54
CA GLY A 451 -11.29 -33.38 -74.67
C GLY A 451 -11.67 -34.86 -74.88
N PRO A 452 -12.90 -35.34 -74.55
CA PRO A 452 -14.06 -34.65 -73.96
C PRO A 452 -14.74 -35.38 -72.76
N HIS A 453 -15.77 -34.72 -72.20
CA HIS A 453 -16.89 -35.25 -71.39
C HIS A 453 -16.62 -35.93 -70.03
N ARG A 454 -17.08 -35.27 -68.95
CA ARG A 454 -18.18 -35.82 -68.13
C ARG A 454 -18.83 -34.75 -67.27
N ASP A 455 -20.14 -34.68 -67.36
CA ASP A 455 -21.00 -33.86 -66.52
C ASP A 455 -20.83 -34.27 -65.05
N THR A 456 -20.70 -33.29 -64.16
CA THR A 456 -21.02 -33.47 -62.74
C THR A 456 -21.61 -32.17 -62.25
N GLU A 457 -22.93 -32.20 -62.08
CA GLU A 457 -23.72 -31.16 -61.41
C GLU A 457 -23.15 -30.93 -60.01
N VAL A 458 -22.74 -29.69 -59.73
CA VAL A 458 -22.49 -29.20 -58.37
C VAL A 458 -23.44 -28.05 -58.12
N SER A 459 -24.17 -28.16 -57.02
CA SER A 459 -25.39 -27.44 -56.68
C SER A 459 -25.16 -25.95 -56.39
N THR A 460 -26.10 -25.15 -56.87
CA THR A 460 -26.35 -23.73 -56.63
C THR A 460 -26.77 -23.42 -55.18
N GLU A 461 -25.96 -23.77 -54.18
CA GLU A 461 -26.19 -23.36 -52.77
C GLU A 461 -25.06 -22.51 -52.17
N GLU A 462 -23.85 -22.51 -52.75
CA GLU A 462 -22.72 -21.74 -52.19
C GLU A 462 -22.63 -20.27 -52.65
N LEU A 463 -23.44 -19.83 -53.62
CA LEU A 463 -23.47 -18.44 -54.09
C LEU A 463 -24.41 -17.53 -53.28
N SER A 464 -25.26 -18.07 -52.41
CA SER A 464 -26.20 -17.28 -51.60
C SER A 464 -25.61 -16.81 -50.27
N LEU A 465 -24.53 -17.43 -49.78
CA LEU A 465 -23.90 -17.07 -48.50
C LEU A 465 -22.88 -15.92 -48.62
N ALA A 466 -22.36 -15.67 -49.83
CA ALA A 466 -21.36 -14.63 -50.09
C ALA A 466 -21.97 -13.22 -50.22
N GLU A 467 -23.27 -13.10 -50.48
CA GLU A 467 -23.96 -11.81 -50.62
C GLU A 467 -24.52 -11.27 -49.28
N GLU A 468 -24.66 -12.11 -48.26
CA GLU A 468 -25.16 -11.70 -46.93
C GLU A 468 -24.06 -11.10 -46.02
N ILE A 469 -22.77 -11.36 -46.31
CA ILE A 469 -21.63 -10.87 -45.52
C ILE A 469 -21.12 -9.50 -46.02
N ALA A 470 -21.40 -9.13 -47.27
CA ALA A 470 -21.03 -7.82 -47.83
C ALA A 470 -21.95 -6.65 -47.41
N GLY A 471 -23.05 -6.91 -46.69
CA GLY A 471 -24.09 -5.93 -46.35
C GLY A 471 -23.95 -5.21 -45.01
N LYS A 472 -22.91 -5.46 -44.20
CA LYS A 472 -22.76 -4.84 -42.87
C LYS A 472 -21.39 -4.22 -42.62
N SER A 473 -21.14 -3.07 -43.25
CA SER A 473 -20.12 -2.13 -42.78
C SER A 473 -20.76 -1.01 -41.95
N PRO A 474 -20.29 -0.73 -40.73
CA PRO A 474 -20.78 0.38 -39.92
C PRO A 474 -20.24 1.72 -40.47
N GLN A 475 -21.16 2.67 -40.69
CA GLN A 475 -20.82 4.06 -41.03
C GLN A 475 -20.13 4.75 -39.85
N TYR A 476 -18.86 5.11 -40.00
CA TYR A 476 -18.21 6.11 -39.16
C TYR A 476 -18.42 7.50 -39.78
N THR A 477 -19.24 8.33 -39.14
CA THR A 477 -19.31 9.77 -39.43
C THR A 477 -18.18 10.48 -38.70
N VAL A 478 -17.21 11.00 -39.45
CA VAL A 478 -16.21 11.97 -38.99
C VAL A 478 -16.90 13.33 -38.81
N LYS A 479 -16.89 13.88 -37.59
CA LYS A 479 -17.19 15.29 -37.31
C LYS A 479 -15.93 15.96 -36.79
N ASP A 480 -15.36 16.81 -37.63
CA ASP A 480 -14.39 17.87 -37.36
C ASP A 480 -15.18 19.18 -37.57
N THR A 481 -15.11 20.28 -36.81
CA THR A 481 -14.07 20.93 -36.01
C THR A 481 -14.77 21.98 -35.10
N GLY A 482 -14.09 22.49 -34.06
CA GLY A 482 -14.52 23.75 -33.43
C GLY A 482 -13.88 24.09 -32.08
N THR A 483 -12.66 24.62 -32.10
CA THR A 483 -11.98 25.24 -30.95
C THR A 483 -12.50 26.68 -30.75
N THR A 484 -12.91 27.06 -29.54
CA THR A 484 -12.83 28.46 -28.99
C THR A 484 -13.14 28.48 -27.46
N PRO A 485 -12.66 29.51 -26.72
CA PRO A 485 -12.21 29.43 -25.31
C PRO A 485 -13.29 29.76 -24.25
N PRO A 486 -13.00 29.64 -22.93
CA PRO A 486 -14.03 29.65 -21.89
C PRO A 486 -14.38 31.08 -21.41
N PRO A 487 -15.62 31.33 -20.98
CA PRO A 487 -15.94 32.52 -20.19
C PRO A 487 -15.92 32.24 -18.68
N ALA A 488 -15.60 33.31 -17.95
CA ALA A 488 -15.37 33.41 -16.53
C ALA A 488 -16.66 33.40 -15.67
N ALA A 489 -16.40 33.28 -14.36
CA ALA A 489 -17.31 33.26 -13.22
C ALA A 489 -18.36 34.38 -13.14
N VAL A 490 -19.55 34.03 -12.62
CA VAL A 490 -20.44 34.94 -11.86
C VAL A 490 -21.17 34.14 -10.76
N VAL A 491 -21.25 34.73 -9.56
CA VAL A 491 -21.90 34.24 -8.32
C VAL A 491 -23.36 34.80 -8.22
N PRO A 492 -24.12 34.70 -7.11
CA PRO A 492 -25.42 34.00 -7.02
C PRO A 492 -26.64 34.93 -6.80
N ALA A 493 -27.86 34.38 -6.84
CA ALA A 493 -29.08 34.97 -6.27
C ALA A 493 -30.04 33.82 -5.90
N GLU A 494 -30.39 33.60 -4.63
CA GLU A 494 -31.43 34.26 -3.80
C GLU A 494 -32.89 33.80 -4.06
N VAL A 495 -33.46 33.18 -3.01
CA VAL A 495 -34.81 33.36 -2.43
C VAL A 495 -36.03 32.59 -2.98
N ALA A 496 -36.74 31.98 -2.01
CA ALA A 496 -38.21 31.75 -1.86
C ALA A 496 -38.58 30.26 -1.70
N HIS A 497 -38.92 29.75 -0.50
CA HIS A 497 -40.15 29.86 0.29
C HIS A 497 -41.20 28.76 0.02
N GLN A 498 -41.81 28.29 1.13
CA GLN A 498 -43.03 27.48 1.32
C GLN A 498 -42.83 25.95 1.41
N ALA A 499 -42.99 25.37 2.61
CA ALA A 499 -44.25 24.86 3.21
C ALA A 499 -44.64 23.52 2.54
N ASP A 500 -44.98 22.42 3.21
CA ASP A 500 -45.73 22.26 4.46
C ASP A 500 -45.61 20.80 4.95
N THR A 501 -45.82 20.60 6.27
CA THR A 501 -46.41 19.44 6.99
C THR A 501 -46.49 18.05 6.31
N VAL A 502 -46.15 16.92 6.97
CA VAL A 502 -47.03 16.13 7.87
C VAL A 502 -46.22 15.03 8.63
N LYS A 503 -46.27 15.10 9.98
CA LYS A 503 -46.48 14.04 11.01
C LYS A 503 -46.08 12.57 10.69
N SER A 504 -45.06 12.03 11.35
CA SER A 504 -45.07 11.33 12.67
C SER A 504 -45.57 9.88 12.65
N SER A 505 -44.74 8.93 13.13
CA SER A 505 -45.02 8.11 14.33
C SER A 505 -43.98 7.01 14.57
N GLN A 506 -43.39 7.05 15.77
CA GLN A 506 -43.13 5.96 16.74
C GLN A 506 -42.52 4.64 16.23
N ALA A 507 -41.27 4.26 16.57
CA ALA A 507 -40.73 3.89 17.89
C ALA A 507 -41.48 2.76 18.60
N VAL A 508 -40.88 1.56 18.67
CA VAL A 508 -40.96 0.68 19.85
C VAL A 508 -39.65 -0.09 20.01
N GLU A 509 -39.11 0.09 21.20
CA GLU A 509 -37.97 -0.53 21.86
C GLU A 509 -38.42 -1.87 22.51
N SER A 510 -37.56 -2.89 22.56
CA SER A 510 -37.79 -4.05 23.43
C SER A 510 -36.49 -4.82 23.70
N THR A 511 -35.90 -4.49 24.84
CA THR A 511 -34.94 -5.27 25.63
C THR A 511 -35.63 -6.48 26.27
N VAL A 512 -34.92 -7.60 26.51
CA VAL A 512 -34.95 -8.47 27.71
C VAL A 512 -34.09 -9.75 27.47
N PRO A 513 -33.55 -10.40 28.52
CA PRO A 513 -32.17 -10.90 28.53
C PRO A 513 -31.98 -12.42 28.81
N ILE A 514 -30.69 -12.83 28.75
CA ILE A 514 -29.93 -13.84 29.54
C ILE A 514 -30.55 -15.21 29.86
N VAL A 515 -29.81 -16.29 29.50
CA VAL A 515 -29.63 -17.52 30.30
C VAL A 515 -28.19 -18.07 30.09
N ASP A 516 -27.58 -18.51 31.19
CA ASP A 516 -26.25 -19.14 31.37
C ASP A 516 -26.21 -20.65 31.04
N GLU A 517 -25.00 -21.19 30.82
CA GLU A 517 -24.45 -22.55 31.15
C GLU A 517 -23.54 -23.11 30.03
N VAL A 518 -22.51 -23.95 30.21
CA VAL A 518 -21.43 -24.24 31.18
C VAL A 518 -20.56 -25.33 30.49
N ASP A 519 -19.27 -25.45 30.86
CA ASP A 519 -18.28 -26.51 30.55
C ASP A 519 -17.74 -26.62 29.10
N GLY A 520 -16.48 -26.88 28.80
CA GLY A 520 -15.28 -27.22 29.57
C GLY A 520 -14.21 -27.76 28.59
N ALA A 521 -12.92 -27.51 28.86
CA ALA A 521 -11.73 -28.31 28.47
C ALA A 521 -10.46 -27.46 28.28
N ARG A 522 -9.42 -27.77 29.06
CA ARG A 522 -8.03 -27.34 28.85
C ARG A 522 -7.27 -28.41 28.06
N PRO A 523 -6.30 -28.06 27.19
CA PRO A 523 -5.43 -29.03 26.53
C PRO A 523 -4.14 -29.30 27.30
N GLU A 524 -3.68 -30.55 27.19
CA GLU A 524 -2.42 -31.07 27.73
C GLU A 524 -1.19 -30.53 26.98
N THR A 525 -0.18 -30.17 27.76
CA THR A 525 1.18 -29.84 27.33
C THR A 525 1.97 -31.09 26.96
N ARG A 526 2.50 -31.17 25.74
CA ARG A 526 3.48 -32.17 25.32
C ARG A 526 4.86 -31.55 25.19
N VAL A 527 5.71 -31.84 26.18
CA VAL A 527 7.16 -31.56 26.20
C VAL A 527 7.88 -32.60 25.34
N ARG A 528 8.81 -32.18 24.47
CA ARG A 528 9.81 -33.08 23.89
C ARG A 528 11.18 -32.40 23.84
N ASN A 529 12.08 -32.95 24.65
CA ASN A 529 13.50 -32.63 24.74
C ASN A 529 14.29 -33.27 23.58
N GLY A 530 15.35 -32.59 23.14
CA GLY A 530 16.46 -33.13 22.35
C GLY A 530 17.63 -32.14 22.44
N VAL A 531 18.52 -32.27 23.44
CA VAL A 531 19.86 -32.88 23.35
C VAL A 531 20.71 -32.29 22.22
N LEU A 532 21.55 -31.30 22.58
CA LEU A 532 22.67 -30.79 21.79
C LEU A 532 23.95 -31.47 22.29
N THR A 533 24.66 -32.15 21.39
CA THR A 533 26.00 -32.68 21.65
C THR A 533 27.07 -31.67 21.25
N SER A 534 27.95 -31.39 22.21
CA SER A 534 29.25 -30.77 22.04
C SER A 534 30.15 -31.63 21.17
N ASP A 535 30.67 -31.08 20.08
CA ASP A 535 32.04 -31.28 19.59
C ASP A 535 32.19 -30.64 18.20
N GLN A 536 32.70 -29.41 18.17
CA GLN A 536 33.72 -29.04 17.20
C GLN A 536 34.51 -27.83 17.74
N VAL A 537 35.55 -28.22 18.46
CA VAL A 537 36.65 -27.38 18.92
C VAL A 537 37.60 -27.10 17.75
N ARG A 538 38.16 -25.89 17.75
CA ARG A 538 39.43 -25.46 17.11
C ARG A 538 39.48 -25.42 15.58
N ALA A 539 39.49 -24.18 15.08
CA ALA A 539 40.66 -23.68 14.35
C ALA A 539 40.77 -22.14 14.46
N ARG A 540 41.99 -21.68 14.74
CA ARG A 540 42.56 -20.34 14.49
C ARG A 540 42.24 -19.20 15.48
N SER A 541 42.95 -19.30 16.60
CA SER A 541 43.60 -18.16 17.25
C SER A 541 45.00 -17.97 16.64
N MET A 542 45.38 -16.72 16.33
CA MET A 542 46.72 -16.09 16.38
C MET A 542 47.01 -15.17 15.18
N ALA A 543 47.65 -14.03 15.51
CA ALA A 543 48.07 -12.87 14.69
C ALA A 543 46.96 -11.80 14.53
N SER A 544 47.13 -10.52 14.90
CA SER A 544 48.35 -9.72 15.09
C SER A 544 48.03 -8.45 15.89
N LYS A 545 49.04 -7.92 16.59
CA LYS A 545 49.06 -6.76 17.49
C LYS A 545 49.12 -5.42 16.73
N GLY A 546 48.26 -4.46 17.13
CA GLY A 546 48.47 -2.99 17.25
C GLY A 546 49.05 -2.17 16.07
N PRO A 547 49.14 -0.81 16.14
CA PRO A 547 48.99 0.05 17.32
C PRO A 547 48.10 1.32 17.14
N ARG A 548 47.91 2.01 18.28
CA ARG A 548 47.38 3.37 18.49
C ARG A 548 48.26 4.50 17.90
N ARG A 549 47.62 5.56 17.39
CA ARG A 549 47.90 7.03 17.42
C ARG A 549 47.16 7.65 16.21
N GLN A 550 46.64 8.86 16.15
CA GLN A 550 46.76 10.09 16.95
C GLN A 550 45.55 11.01 16.68
N GLN A 551 45.34 11.96 17.59
CA GLN A 551 44.46 13.12 17.52
C GLN A 551 44.76 14.08 16.35
N SER A 552 43.71 14.64 15.72
CA SER A 552 43.63 16.03 15.24
C SER A 552 42.15 16.34 14.91
N SER A 553 41.41 17.12 15.70
CA SER A 553 41.25 18.59 15.61
C SER A 553 41.18 19.15 14.17
N SER A 554 39.97 19.31 13.63
CA SER A 554 39.68 20.38 12.68
C SER A 554 38.30 20.98 12.95
N ARG A 555 38.38 22.22 13.41
CA ARG A 555 37.33 23.22 13.56
C ARG A 555 36.92 23.66 12.14
N SER A 556 35.64 23.86 11.88
CA SER A 556 35.20 24.68 10.74
C SER A 556 34.00 25.54 11.11
N PRO A 557 33.88 26.73 10.49
CA PRO A 557 33.40 27.92 11.17
C PRO A 557 31.97 28.30 10.79
N ARG A 558 31.35 29.02 11.72
CA ARG A 558 30.21 29.92 11.50
C ARG A 558 30.52 30.88 10.35
N ARG A 559 29.59 31.00 9.39
CA ARG A 559 29.52 32.14 8.47
C ARG A 559 28.17 32.81 8.65
N THR A 560 28.24 34.07 9.07
CA THR A 560 27.17 35.06 9.17
C THR A 560 27.61 36.23 8.32
N GLU A 561 26.80 36.60 7.34
CA GLU A 561 26.78 37.84 6.53
C GLU A 561 25.42 37.73 5.79
N ALA A 562 24.35 38.47 6.08
CA ALA A 562 24.14 39.92 6.17
C ALA A 562 24.49 40.63 4.85
N GLU A 563 23.46 40.84 4.01
CA GLU A 563 23.47 41.82 2.93
C GLU A 563 22.27 42.78 3.06
N PRO A 564 22.39 44.00 2.50
CA PRO A 564 21.69 45.17 3.00
C PRO A 564 20.41 45.53 2.23
N VAL A 565 19.57 46.28 2.94
CA VAL A 565 18.42 47.01 2.42
C VAL A 565 18.88 48.22 1.62
N GLY A 566 18.27 48.42 0.45
CA GLY A 566 18.42 49.62 -0.37
C GLY A 566 17.30 49.76 -1.40
N THR A 567 16.09 50.12 -0.95
CA THR A 567 15.26 51.25 -1.45
C THR A 567 14.01 51.39 -0.60
#